data_AF-X0RQM0-F1
#
_entry.id   AF-X0RQM0-F1
#
_cell.length_a   1.000
_cell.length_b   1.000
_cell.length_c   1.000
_cell.angle_alpha   90.00
_cell.angle_beta   90.00
_cell.angle_gamma   90.00
#
_symmetry.space_group_name_H-M   'P 1'
#
loop_
_entity.id
_entity.type
_entity.pdbx_description
1 polymer ?
#
loop_
_entity_poly.entity_id
_entity_poly.type
_entity_poly.pdbx_seq_one_letter_code
_entity_poly.pdbx_strand_id
1 'polypeptide(L)'
;MGSATLEEWLYYSLLESDKTETFKGFGIYYDNPKKVEKSKLRSEAGCILEEKDIEKYSSLSEKYNIKIFPKKRYITTEFPFKGKLSVIFSIMKVYPALNKFTKQNGFNEESAVMEIYDETTNS
;
A
#
# COMPACT_ATOMS: atom_id res chain seq x y z
N MET A 1 -7.22 -8.02 -12.94
CA MET A 1 -7.27 -8.36 -11.50
C MET A 1 -7.35 -7.04 -10.73
N GLY A 2 -8.15 -6.93 -9.67
CA GLY A 2 -8.20 -5.72 -8.85
C GLY A 2 -7.04 -5.70 -7.85
N SER A 3 -6.68 -4.55 -7.29
CA SER A 3 -5.54 -4.44 -6.36
C SER A 3 -5.67 -5.37 -5.15
N ALA A 4 -6.86 -5.44 -4.55
CA ALA A 4 -7.12 -6.33 -3.41
C ALA A 4 -6.96 -7.82 -3.75
N THR A 5 -7.35 -8.25 -4.95
CA THR A 5 -7.20 -9.66 -5.34
C THR A 5 -5.75 -10.01 -5.71
N LEU A 6 -4.96 -9.02 -6.12
CA LEU A 6 -3.52 -9.16 -6.34
C LEU A 6 -2.74 -9.27 -5.03
N GLU A 7 -3.07 -8.44 -4.06
CA GLU A 7 -2.51 -8.47 -2.70
C GLU A 7 -2.79 -9.82 -2.04
N GLU A 8 -4.03 -10.29 -2.07
CA GLU A 8 -4.41 -11.61 -1.52
C GLU A 8 -3.66 -12.77 -2.21
N TRP A 9 -3.59 -12.76 -3.55
CA TRP A 9 -2.83 -13.77 -4.29
C TRP A 9 -1.34 -13.75 -3.95
N LEU A 10 -0.74 -12.56 -3.82
CA LEU A 10 0.67 -12.41 -3.50
C LEU A 10 0.96 -12.91 -2.08
N TYR A 11 0.09 -12.56 -1.12
CA TYR A 11 0.18 -13.03 0.26
C TYR A 11 0.22 -14.57 0.32
N TYR A 12 -0.74 -15.25 -0.30
CA TYR A 12 -0.77 -16.72 -0.30
C TYR A 12 0.41 -17.33 -1.05
N SER A 13 0.87 -16.69 -2.14
CA SER A 13 2.07 -17.15 -2.85
C SER A 13 3.31 -17.11 -1.97
N LEU A 14 3.54 -15.99 -1.27
CA LEU A 14 4.67 -15.80 -0.36
C LEU A 14 4.59 -16.78 0.83
N LEU A 15 3.40 -16.94 1.42
CA LEU A 15 3.20 -17.81 2.57
C LEU A 15 3.40 -19.29 2.21
N GLU A 16 2.72 -19.77 1.18
CA GLU A 16 2.66 -21.20 0.86
C GLU A 16 3.88 -21.68 0.10
N SER A 17 4.33 -20.91 -0.90
CA SER A 17 5.41 -21.33 -1.80
C SER A 17 6.78 -20.93 -1.27
N ASP A 18 6.91 -19.70 -0.76
CA ASP A 18 8.21 -19.14 -0.34
C ASP A 18 8.42 -19.16 1.17
N LYS A 19 7.47 -19.71 1.93
CA LYS A 19 7.51 -19.82 3.40
C LYS A 19 7.85 -18.47 4.05
N THR A 20 7.27 -17.41 3.51
CA THR A 20 7.53 -16.02 3.88
C THR A 20 6.21 -15.38 4.27
N GLU A 21 6.05 -15.16 5.57
CA GLU A 21 4.87 -14.55 6.15
C GLU A 21 5.02 -13.03 6.19
N THR A 22 4.00 -12.33 5.71
CA THR A 22 3.92 -10.86 5.71
C THR A 22 2.68 -10.43 6.46
N PHE A 23 2.77 -9.37 7.27
CA PHE A 23 1.63 -8.92 8.09
C PHE A 23 0.95 -7.66 7.56
N LYS A 24 1.51 -7.07 6.50
CA LYS A 24 0.98 -5.85 5.91
C LYS A 24 0.97 -5.94 4.40
N GLY A 25 -0.16 -5.57 3.82
CA GLY A 25 -0.26 -5.26 2.40
C GLY A 25 -0.21 -3.76 2.15
N PHE A 26 -0.04 -3.38 0.89
CA PHE A 26 0.02 -1.99 0.48
C PHE A 26 -0.55 -1.75 -0.91
N GLY A 27 -1.04 -0.53 -1.12
CA GLY A 27 -1.34 0.04 -2.43
C GLY A 27 -0.64 1.39 -2.62
N ILE A 28 0.08 1.58 -3.73
CA ILE A 28 0.67 2.87 -4.11
C ILE A 28 -0.13 3.41 -5.31
N TYR A 29 -0.63 4.63 -5.19
CA TYR A 29 -1.38 5.32 -6.23
C TYR A 29 -0.61 6.55 -6.70
N TYR A 30 -0.25 6.57 -7.98
CA TYR A 30 0.59 7.61 -8.56
C TYR A 30 -0.20 8.79 -9.12
N ASP A 31 -1.48 8.56 -9.41
CA ASP A 31 -2.30 9.48 -10.18
C ASP A 31 -3.57 9.83 -9.42
N ASN A 32 -4.00 11.09 -9.52
CA ASN A 32 -5.25 11.53 -8.93
C ASN A 32 -6.43 11.09 -9.81
N PRO A 33 -7.34 10.22 -9.32
CA PRO A 33 -8.45 9.70 -10.12
C PRO A 33 -9.49 10.76 -10.52
N LYS A 34 -9.43 11.96 -9.92
CA LYS A 34 -10.26 13.12 -10.32
C LYS A 34 -9.64 13.93 -11.46
N LYS A 35 -8.35 13.72 -11.77
CA LYS A 35 -7.59 14.48 -12.77
C LYS A 35 -7.12 13.61 -13.95
N VAL A 36 -6.86 12.33 -13.71
CA VAL A 36 -6.34 11.39 -14.71
C VAL A 36 -7.46 10.45 -15.14
N GLU A 37 -7.54 10.21 -16.45
CA GLU A 37 -8.50 9.27 -17.05
C GLU A 37 -8.34 7.87 -16.46
N LYS A 38 -9.45 7.17 -16.23
CA LYS A 38 -9.47 5.86 -15.56
C LYS A 38 -8.53 4.82 -16.19
N SER A 39 -8.39 4.82 -17.51
CA SER A 39 -7.51 3.90 -18.25
C SER A 39 -6.01 4.22 -18.13
N LYS A 40 -5.67 5.41 -17.63
CA LYS A 40 -4.29 5.91 -17.46
C LYS A 40 -3.83 5.93 -16.01
N LEU A 41 -4.70 5.55 -15.07
CA LEU A 41 -4.35 5.46 -13.65
C LEU A 41 -3.30 4.38 -13.44
N ARG A 42 -2.20 4.75 -12.78
CA ARG A 42 -1.12 3.84 -12.41
C ARG A 42 -1.17 3.57 -10.92
N SER A 43 -0.99 2.31 -10.57
CA SER A 43 -0.88 1.86 -9.19
C SER A 43 0.02 0.64 -9.09
N GLU A 44 0.63 0.45 -7.92
CA GLU A 44 1.29 -0.78 -7.49
C GLU A 44 0.55 -1.34 -6.28
N ALA A 45 0.54 -2.66 -6.11
CA ALA A 45 0.05 -3.30 -4.90
C ALA A 45 0.95 -4.49 -4.55
N GLY A 46 1.06 -4.80 -3.26
CA GLY A 46 1.86 -5.94 -2.80
C GLY A 46 1.91 -6.07 -1.29
N CYS A 47 2.89 -6.84 -0.81
CA CYS A 47 3.10 -7.10 0.62
C CYS A 47 4.40 -6.47 1.11
N ILE A 48 4.44 -6.05 2.38
CA ILE A 48 5.64 -5.56 3.04
C ILE A 48 6.41 -6.76 3.60
N LEU A 49 7.68 -6.92 3.21
CA LEU A 49 8.56 -7.93 3.79
C LEU A 49 8.99 -7.52 5.20
N GLU A 50 8.97 -8.47 6.12
CA GLU A 50 9.44 -8.27 7.48
C GLU A 50 10.97 -8.28 7.56
N GLU A 51 11.56 -7.60 8.56
CA GLU A 51 13.02 -7.51 8.70
C GLU A 51 13.69 -8.89 8.76
N LYS A 52 13.03 -9.88 9.38
CA LYS A 52 13.48 -11.27 9.47
C LYS A 52 13.65 -11.97 8.12
N ASP A 53 12.94 -11.49 7.09
CA ASP A 53 12.91 -12.11 5.75
C ASP A 53 13.83 -11.39 4.75
N ILE A 54 14.59 -10.37 5.17
CA ILE A 54 15.54 -9.65 4.31
C ILE A 54 16.58 -10.61 3.71
N GLU A 55 17.00 -11.65 4.43
CA GLU A 55 17.96 -12.64 3.93
C GLU A 55 17.42 -13.42 2.71
N LYS A 56 16.09 -13.50 2.56
CA LYS A 56 15.44 -14.14 1.41
C LYS A 56 15.34 -13.23 0.19
N TYR A 57 15.86 -12.01 0.26
CA TYR A 57 15.78 -11.01 -0.82
C TYR A 57 16.25 -11.58 -2.16
N SER A 58 17.41 -12.25 -2.22
CA SER A 58 17.94 -12.78 -3.48
C SER A 58 16.95 -13.77 -4.13
N SER A 59 16.49 -14.79 -3.39
CA SER A 59 15.56 -15.78 -3.93
C SER A 59 14.18 -15.20 -4.28
N LEU A 60 13.71 -14.21 -3.53
CA LEU A 60 12.43 -13.56 -3.82
C LEU A 60 12.55 -12.65 -5.05
N SER A 61 13.70 -11.99 -5.24
CA SER A 61 13.94 -11.08 -6.38
C SER A 61 13.96 -11.78 -7.74
N GLU A 62 14.16 -13.10 -7.76
CA GLU A 62 14.04 -13.93 -8.97
C GLU A 62 12.59 -14.15 -9.41
N LYS A 63 11.62 -14.02 -8.48
CA LYS A 63 10.20 -14.33 -8.71
C LYS A 63 9.31 -13.09 -8.69
N TYR A 64 9.70 -12.08 -7.93
CA TYR A 64 8.88 -10.91 -7.63
C TYR A 64 9.62 -9.62 -7.92
N ASN A 65 8.86 -8.58 -8.30
CA ASN A 65 9.37 -7.22 -8.29
C ASN A 65 9.48 -6.73 -6.85
N ILE A 66 10.71 -6.52 -6.37
CA ILE A 66 10.97 -5.99 -5.02
C ILE A 66 11.36 -4.52 -5.12
N LYS A 67 10.81 -3.71 -4.22
CA LYS A 67 11.09 -2.28 -4.12
C LYS A 67 11.45 -1.91 -2.69
N ILE A 68 12.54 -1.16 -2.55
CA ILE A 68 12.92 -0.56 -1.28
C ILE A 68 12.29 0.84 -1.23
N PHE A 69 11.40 1.07 -0.26
CA PHE A 69 10.85 2.39 -0.05
C PHE A 69 11.83 3.25 0.77
N PRO A 70 12.20 4.46 0.31
CA PRO A 70 13.29 5.21 0.92
C PRO A 70 12.93 5.69 2.33
N LYS A 71 13.87 5.58 3.26
CA LYS A 71 13.70 6.13 4.62
C LYS A 71 13.81 7.65 4.57
N LYS A 72 12.66 8.34 4.65
CA LYS A 72 12.56 9.81 4.71
C LYS A 72 11.31 10.23 5.49
N ARG A 73 11.07 11.54 5.59
CA ARG A 73 9.86 12.08 6.19
C ARG A 73 8.68 11.95 5.23
N TYR A 74 7.56 11.46 5.76
CA TYR A 74 6.30 11.33 5.06
C TYR A 74 5.19 12.03 5.85
N ILE A 75 4.16 12.48 5.15
CA ILE A 75 2.90 12.88 5.77
C ILE A 75 2.13 11.59 5.98
N THR A 76 1.84 11.25 7.23
CA THR A 76 1.15 10.02 7.60
C THR A 76 -0.11 10.32 8.39
N THR A 77 -1.08 9.43 8.28
CA THR A 77 -2.25 9.39 9.14
C THR A 77 -2.72 7.95 9.24
N GLU A 78 -3.36 7.62 10.36
CA GLU A 78 -3.92 6.29 10.60
C GLU A 78 -5.43 6.41 10.79
N PHE A 79 -6.17 5.40 10.34
CA PHE A 79 -7.60 5.31 10.55
C PHE A 79 -7.95 3.88 10.99
N PRO A 80 -8.62 3.70 12.13
CA PRO A 80 -8.86 2.37 12.67
C PRO A 80 -9.81 1.56 11.76
N PHE A 81 -9.41 0.34 11.44
CA PHE A 81 -10.26 -0.59 10.71
C PHE A 81 -11.37 -1.13 11.62
N LYS A 82 -12.62 -0.93 11.21
CA LYS A 82 -13.83 -1.42 11.89
C LYS A 82 -14.78 -2.14 10.91
N GLY A 83 -14.21 -2.78 9.90
CA GLY A 83 -14.93 -3.44 8.80
C GLY A 83 -15.05 -2.60 7.53
N LYS A 84 -15.70 -3.14 6.49
CA LYS A 84 -15.70 -2.56 5.12
C LYS A 84 -16.16 -1.10 5.05
N LEU A 85 -17.14 -0.70 5.85
CA LEU A 85 -17.61 0.70 5.90
C LEU A 85 -16.51 1.65 6.39
N SER A 86 -15.65 1.21 7.31
CA SER A 86 -14.54 2.04 7.82
C SER A 86 -13.53 2.42 6.73
N VAL A 87 -13.37 1.59 5.69
CA VAL A 87 -12.51 1.88 4.53
C VAL A 87 -13.08 3.01 3.68
N ILE A 88 -14.39 2.99 3.44
CA ILE A 88 -15.05 4.09 2.70
C ILE A 88 -14.94 5.39 3.49
N PHE A 89 -15.20 5.32 4.81
CA PHE A 89 -15.07 6.49 5.69
C PHE A 89 -13.64 7.00 5.81
N SER A 90 -12.65 6.11 5.82
CA SER A 90 -11.24 6.49 5.86
C SER A 90 -10.91 7.30 4.61
N ILE A 91 -11.24 6.80 3.41
CA ILE A 91 -10.98 7.52 2.15
C ILE A 91 -11.64 8.91 2.15
N MET A 92 -12.91 8.97 2.57
CA MET A 92 -13.68 10.23 2.61
C MET A 92 -13.11 11.27 3.58
N LYS A 93 -12.43 10.86 4.66
CA LYS A 93 -11.90 11.77 5.68
C LYS A 93 -10.41 12.04 5.53
N VAL A 94 -9.62 11.00 5.27
CA VAL A 94 -8.16 11.02 5.18
C VAL A 94 -7.70 11.83 3.99
N TYR A 95 -8.19 11.54 2.77
CA TYR A 95 -7.72 12.26 1.58
C TYR A 95 -7.97 13.77 1.65
N PRO A 96 -9.14 14.28 2.07
CA PRO A 96 -9.33 15.71 2.28
C PRO A 96 -8.43 16.31 3.35
N ALA A 97 -8.20 15.60 4.47
CA ALA A 97 -7.33 16.06 5.54
C ALA A 97 -5.87 16.16 5.10
N LEU A 98 -5.36 15.12 4.42
CA LEU A 98 -4.02 15.10 3.83
C LEU A 98 -3.86 16.22 2.81
N ASN A 99 -4.80 16.37 1.88
CA ASN A 99 -4.75 17.46 0.88
C ASN A 99 -4.73 18.85 1.52
N LYS A 100 -5.54 19.07 2.57
CA LYS A 100 -5.53 20.33 3.30
C LYS A 100 -4.17 20.59 3.96
N PHE A 101 -3.62 19.58 4.64
CA PHE A 101 -2.31 19.68 5.29
C PHE A 101 -1.19 19.94 4.28
N THR A 102 -1.17 19.21 3.17
CA THR A 102 -0.22 19.38 2.05
C THR A 102 -0.25 20.81 1.54
N LYS A 103 -1.44 21.35 1.24
CA LYS A 103 -1.63 22.73 0.78
C LYS A 103 -1.13 23.77 1.76
N GLN A 104 -1.52 23.65 3.03
CA GLN A 104 -1.20 24.63 4.08
C GLN A 104 0.31 24.71 4.36
N ASN A 105 1.04 23.62 4.13
CA ASN A 105 2.47 23.55 4.38
C ASN A 105 3.32 23.66 3.10
N GLY A 106 2.70 23.94 1.95
CA GLY A 106 3.41 24.12 0.68
C GLY A 106 4.08 22.86 0.12
N PHE A 107 3.55 21.68 0.45
CA PHE A 107 4.05 20.40 -0.08
C PHE A 107 3.49 20.11 -1.48
N ASN A 108 4.14 19.22 -2.23
CA ASN A 108 3.70 18.82 -3.56
C ASN A 108 2.42 17.96 -3.52
N GLU A 109 1.32 18.51 -4.04
CA GLU A 109 -0.01 17.87 -4.10
C GLU A 109 -0.10 16.68 -5.08
N GLU A 110 0.82 16.57 -6.04
CA GLU A 110 0.83 15.51 -7.06
C GLU A 110 1.77 14.35 -6.67
N SER A 111 2.10 14.24 -5.38
CA SER A 111 2.91 13.13 -4.87
C SER A 111 2.08 11.85 -4.76
N ALA A 112 2.71 10.70 -4.99
CA ALA A 112 2.06 9.40 -4.83
C ALA A 112 1.58 9.18 -3.38
N VAL A 113 0.45 8.52 -3.24
CA VAL A 113 -0.13 8.11 -1.94
C VAL A 113 0.11 6.62 -1.76
N MET A 114 0.59 6.22 -0.58
CA MET A 114 0.70 4.82 -0.18
C MET A 114 -0.32 4.55 0.93
N GLU A 115 -1.15 3.56 0.71
CA GLU A 115 -2.04 2.97 1.71
C GLU A 115 -1.36 1.69 2.22
N ILE A 116 -1.36 1.51 3.54
CA ILE A 116 -0.83 0.31 4.20
C ILE A 116 -1.99 -0.30 4.99
N TYR A 117 -2.18 -1.59 4.80
CA TYR A 117 -3.24 -2.36 5.42
C TYR A 117 -2.61 -3.41 6.32
N ASP A 118 -3.06 -3.47 7.58
CA ASP A 118 -2.72 -4.60 8.42
C ASP A 118 -3.53 -5.80 7.91
N GLU A 119 -2.83 -6.85 7.49
CA GLU A 119 -3.46 -8.10 7.13
C GLU A 119 -3.91 -8.78 8.42
N THR A 120 -5.23 -8.92 8.60
CA THR A 120 -5.74 -9.76 9.67
C THR A 120 -5.49 -11.20 9.26
N THR A 121 -4.40 -11.80 9.76
CA THR A 121 -4.31 -13.25 9.85
C THR A 121 -5.56 -13.72 10.59
N ASN A 122 -6.49 -14.36 9.87
CA ASN A 122 -7.53 -15.17 10.49
C ASN A 122 -6.80 -16.30 11.22
N SER A 123 -6.52 -16.08 12.51
CA SER A 123 -6.08 -17.11 13.45
C SER A 123 -7.19 -18.14 13.66
#